data_AF-A9UED6-F1
#
_entry.id   AF-A9UED6-F1
#
_cell.length_a   1.000
_cell.length_b   1.000
_cell.length_c   1.000
_cell.angle_alpha   90.00
_cell.angle_beta   90.00
_cell.angle_gamma   90.00
#
_symmetry.space_group_name_H-M   'P 1'
#
loop_
_entity.id
_entity.type
_entity.pdbx_description
1 polymer ?
#
loop_
_entity_poly.entity_id
_entity_poly.type
_entity_poly.pdbx_seq_one_letter_code
_entity_poly.pdbx_strand_id
1 'polypeptide(L)'
;MNILLRSTLCSKKMGMAYKLDSEAFEWLLGEVEQRFNQAIAQPGEMVGALAAQSLGEPATQMTLNTFHYAGVSAKNVTLGVPRLKEIINVSKKLKTPSLTVFLQGAAAKDAEKAKDVLCKLEHTTLRRVTTNTAIYYDPDAKNTCIEEDEEWVSIFYEMPDFDPSRCSPWLLRIELDRKRMTDKKLSMEQIADKIHEGFRDDLNVIYTDDNAEKLVFRLRITTQDEKNTEEEQIDKMEDDTFLRAIEASMLSDLTLQGISSIAKVYMHKPTTDDKKKIIISPEGGFKAIPEWLLETDGTALLRVLSERHIDPKRTSSNDICEIFEVLGIEAVRKAIQREMHNVISFDGSYVNYRHLALLCDVMTAKGHLMAITR
;
A
#
# COMPACT_ATOMS: atom_id res chain seq x y z
N MET A 1 -37.13 -4.18 4.90
CA MET A 1 -38.39 -4.68 4.33
C MET A 1 -39.46 -3.60 4.18
N ASN A 2 -39.73 -2.77 5.20
CA ASN A 2 -40.75 -1.71 5.15
C ASN A 2 -40.63 -0.73 3.97
N ILE A 3 -39.40 -0.38 3.56
CA ILE A 3 -39.16 0.50 2.41
C ILE A 3 -39.69 -0.14 1.12
N LEU A 4 -39.39 -1.43 0.89
CA LEU A 4 -39.85 -2.17 -0.28
C LEU A 4 -41.38 -2.20 -0.33
N LEU A 5 -42.02 -2.57 0.79
CA LEU A 5 -43.48 -2.65 0.89
C LEU A 5 -44.14 -1.31 0.52
N ARG A 6 -43.67 -0.20 1.10
CA ARG A 6 -44.20 1.14 0.81
C ARG A 6 -43.92 1.60 -0.62
N SER A 7 -42.75 1.27 -1.17
CA SER A 7 -42.36 1.65 -2.54
C SER A 7 -43.14 0.89 -3.62
N THR A 8 -43.60 -0.32 -3.29
CA THR A 8 -44.34 -1.20 -4.20
C THR A 8 -45.84 -0.98 -4.06
N LEU A 9 -46.38 -1.05 -2.84
CA LEU A 9 -47.79 -0.83 -2.51
C LEU A 9 -48.16 0.66 -2.40
N CYS A 10 -47.54 1.53 -3.21
CA CYS A 10 -47.89 2.94 -3.21
C CYS A 10 -49.20 3.17 -3.98
N SER A 11 -50.02 4.13 -3.51
CA SER A 11 -51.36 4.38 -4.06
C SER A 11 -51.35 4.62 -5.57
N LYS A 12 -50.32 5.30 -6.08
CA LYS A 12 -50.16 5.54 -7.53
C LYS A 12 -49.93 4.24 -8.30
N LYS A 13 -49.05 3.36 -7.84
CA LYS A 13 -48.79 2.08 -8.53
C LYS A 13 -50.01 1.16 -8.45
N MET A 14 -50.63 1.07 -7.28
CA MET A 14 -51.81 0.22 -7.07
C MET A 14 -53.00 0.67 -7.93
N GLY A 15 -53.27 1.98 -8.02
CA GLY A 15 -54.39 2.51 -8.79
C GLY A 15 -54.14 2.66 -10.30
N MET A 16 -52.93 3.03 -10.73
CA MET A 16 -52.65 3.30 -12.16
C MET A 16 -51.99 2.13 -12.89
N ALA A 17 -51.00 1.47 -12.27
CA ALA A 17 -50.20 0.45 -12.93
C ALA A 17 -50.83 -0.94 -12.80
N TYR A 18 -51.15 -1.34 -11.56
CA TYR A 18 -51.69 -2.68 -11.27
C TYR A 18 -53.22 -2.72 -11.31
N LYS A 19 -53.89 -1.59 -11.07
CA LYS A 19 -55.36 -1.42 -11.12
C LYS A 19 -56.10 -2.47 -10.27
N LEU A 20 -55.65 -2.64 -9.03
CA LEU A 20 -56.28 -3.57 -8.10
C LEU A 20 -57.60 -3.00 -7.58
N ASP A 21 -58.60 -3.86 -7.45
CA ASP A 21 -59.83 -3.58 -6.70
C ASP A 21 -59.61 -3.76 -5.19
N SER A 22 -60.59 -3.33 -4.39
CA SER A 22 -60.50 -3.41 -2.93
C SER A 22 -60.37 -4.86 -2.44
N GLU A 23 -61.09 -5.80 -3.07
CA GLU A 23 -61.06 -7.21 -2.70
C GLU A 23 -59.70 -7.87 -3.00
N ALA A 24 -59.12 -7.66 -4.19
CA ALA A 24 -57.79 -8.20 -4.49
C ALA A 24 -56.70 -7.53 -3.64
N PHE A 25 -56.87 -6.27 -3.27
CA PHE A 25 -55.92 -5.59 -2.38
C PHE A 25 -55.96 -6.15 -0.96
N GLU A 26 -57.14 -6.36 -0.38
CA GLU A 26 -57.28 -7.02 0.93
C GLU A 26 -56.72 -8.45 0.90
N TRP A 27 -57.00 -9.20 -0.17
CA TRP A 27 -56.43 -10.53 -0.35
C TRP A 27 -54.90 -10.52 -0.43
N LEU A 28 -54.32 -9.57 -1.18
CA LEU A 28 -52.86 -9.41 -1.29
C LEU A 28 -52.21 -9.10 0.06
N LEU A 29 -52.82 -8.25 0.88
CA LEU A 29 -52.32 -7.96 2.22
C LEU A 29 -52.30 -9.23 3.09
N GLY A 30 -53.38 -10.01 3.05
CA GLY A 30 -53.45 -11.29 3.74
C GLY A 30 -52.38 -12.29 3.29
N GLU A 31 -52.17 -12.42 1.98
CA GLU A 31 -51.15 -13.32 1.43
C GLU A 31 -49.72 -12.87 1.82
N VAL A 32 -49.43 -11.56 1.78
CA VAL A 32 -48.13 -11.02 2.21
C VAL A 32 -47.87 -11.31 3.68
N GLU A 33 -48.87 -11.12 4.54
CA GLU A 33 -48.77 -11.43 5.97
C GLU A 33 -48.53 -12.93 6.20
N GLN A 34 -49.31 -13.78 5.54
CA GLN A 34 -49.16 -15.23 5.65
C GLN A 34 -47.77 -15.70 5.21
N ARG A 35 -47.28 -15.23 4.06
CA ARG A 35 -45.95 -15.58 3.55
C ARG A 35 -44.84 -15.04 4.43
N PHE A 36 -45.01 -13.86 5.02
CA PHE A 36 -44.04 -13.30 5.95
C PHE A 36 -43.93 -14.15 7.22
N ASN A 37 -45.06 -14.55 7.81
CA ASN A 37 -45.08 -15.40 8.99
C ASN A 37 -44.45 -16.77 8.73
N GLN A 38 -44.66 -17.34 7.54
CA GLN A 38 -43.99 -18.58 7.12
C GLN A 38 -42.48 -18.43 6.91
N ALA A 39 -42.00 -17.24 6.55
CA ALA A 39 -40.59 -16.97 6.29
C ALA A 39 -39.76 -16.69 7.56
N ILE A 40 -40.40 -16.64 8.73
CA ILE A 40 -39.71 -16.48 10.03
C ILE A 40 -38.86 -17.72 10.29
N ALA A 41 -37.61 -17.52 10.71
CA ALA A 41 -36.70 -18.61 11.04
C ALA A 41 -37.23 -19.40 12.26
N GLN A 42 -37.20 -20.72 12.19
CA GLN A 42 -37.73 -21.58 13.26
C GLN A 42 -36.82 -21.50 14.50
N PRO A 43 -37.37 -21.21 15.68
CA PRO A 43 -36.60 -21.28 16.93
C PRO A 43 -36.05 -22.70 17.16
N GLY A 44 -34.79 -22.81 17.55
CA GLY A 44 -34.13 -24.09 17.80
C GLY A 44 -33.40 -24.69 16.60
N GLU A 45 -33.41 -24.03 15.43
CA GLU A 45 -32.61 -24.45 14.28
C GLU A 45 -31.10 -24.34 14.60
N MET A 46 -30.34 -25.38 14.24
CA MET A 46 -28.89 -25.46 14.48
C MET A 46 -28.09 -24.63 13.46
N VAL A 47 -28.26 -23.31 13.50
CA VAL A 47 -27.70 -22.35 12.52
C VAL A 47 -26.18 -22.40 12.39
N GLY A 48 -25.46 -22.77 13.44
CA GLY A 48 -24.00 -22.88 13.43
C GLY A 48 -23.50 -23.98 12.50
N ALA A 49 -24.12 -25.17 12.56
CA ALA A 49 -23.77 -26.29 11.70
C ALA A 49 -24.12 -25.99 10.23
N LEU A 50 -25.29 -25.39 9.99
CA LEU A 50 -25.73 -24.99 8.66
C LEU A 50 -24.77 -23.97 8.04
N ALA A 51 -24.42 -22.91 8.78
CA ALA A 51 -23.50 -21.89 8.28
C ALA A 51 -22.10 -22.44 7.98
N ALA A 52 -21.58 -23.34 8.83
CA ALA A 52 -20.30 -23.98 8.60
C ALA A 52 -20.31 -24.82 7.30
N GLN A 53 -21.38 -25.59 7.06
CA GLN A 53 -21.54 -26.38 5.84
C GLN A 53 -21.68 -25.50 4.60
N SER A 54 -22.50 -24.45 4.66
CA SER A 54 -22.70 -23.52 3.53
C SER A 54 -21.45 -22.76 3.12
N LEU A 55 -20.48 -22.60 4.04
CA LEU A 55 -19.17 -22.03 3.72
C LEU A 55 -18.16 -23.09 3.27
N GLY A 56 -18.25 -24.30 3.83
CA GLY A 56 -17.38 -25.42 3.49
C GLY A 56 -17.62 -26.00 2.10
N GLU A 57 -18.87 -26.11 1.66
CA GLU A 57 -19.20 -26.68 0.35
C GLU A 57 -18.57 -25.89 -0.82
N PRO A 58 -18.72 -24.55 -0.93
CA PRO A 58 -18.05 -23.78 -1.97
C PRO A 58 -16.53 -23.89 -1.89
N ALA A 59 -15.97 -23.98 -0.68
CA ALA A 59 -14.53 -24.11 -0.49
C ALA A 59 -13.96 -25.40 -1.10
N THR A 60 -14.77 -26.46 -1.25
CA THR A 60 -14.34 -27.70 -1.94
C THR A 60 -14.29 -27.56 -3.47
N GLN A 61 -15.08 -26.63 -4.02
CA GLN A 61 -15.17 -26.39 -5.45
C GLN A 61 -14.13 -25.35 -5.91
N MET A 62 -13.69 -24.47 -4.99
CA MET A 62 -12.66 -23.48 -5.24
C MET A 62 -11.35 -24.13 -5.70
N THR A 63 -10.83 -23.61 -6.81
CA THR A 63 -9.49 -24.01 -7.30
C THR A 63 -8.39 -23.58 -6.32
N LEU A 64 -7.35 -24.43 -6.20
CA LEU A 64 -6.22 -24.22 -5.27
C LEU A 64 -5.38 -22.98 -5.58
N ASN A 65 -5.41 -22.48 -6.83
CA ASN A 65 -4.75 -21.26 -7.26
C ASN A 65 -5.45 -20.71 -8.52
N THR A 66 -5.85 -19.45 -8.52
CA THR A 66 -6.32 -18.78 -9.74
C THR A 66 -5.26 -17.81 -10.25
N PHE A 67 -4.50 -18.27 -11.24
CA PHE A 67 -3.45 -17.49 -11.91
C PHE A 67 -3.96 -16.60 -13.05
N HIS A 68 -5.27 -16.57 -13.30
CA HIS A 68 -5.84 -15.86 -14.45
C HIS A 68 -6.98 -14.95 -14.05
N TYR A 69 -6.66 -13.82 -13.42
CA TYR A 69 -7.53 -12.65 -13.52
C TYR A 69 -7.21 -11.92 -14.83
N ALA A 70 -7.91 -12.28 -15.89
CA ALA A 70 -7.80 -11.59 -17.17
C ALA A 70 -8.35 -10.17 -17.04
N GLY A 71 -7.49 -9.15 -17.06
CA GLY A 71 -7.91 -7.74 -17.15
C GLY A 71 -7.31 -6.77 -16.14
N VAL A 72 -6.51 -7.21 -15.16
CA VAL A 72 -5.72 -6.29 -14.31
C VAL A 72 -4.26 -6.73 -14.32
N SER A 73 -3.46 -5.97 -15.07
CA SER A 73 -2.02 -6.15 -15.19
C SER A 73 -1.35 -5.71 -13.89
N ALA A 74 -0.76 -6.68 -13.15
CA ALA A 74 0.48 -6.55 -12.36
C ALA A 74 0.44 -7.06 -10.91
N LYS A 75 -0.72 -7.36 -10.30
CA LYS A 75 -0.78 -7.78 -8.88
C LYS A 75 -1.27 -9.20 -8.68
N ASN A 76 -0.40 -10.06 -8.16
CA ASN A 76 -0.76 -11.40 -7.69
C ASN A 76 -1.30 -11.30 -6.27
N VAL A 77 -2.63 -11.27 -6.12
CA VAL A 77 -3.28 -11.45 -4.80
C VAL A 77 -3.56 -12.94 -4.62
N THR A 78 -3.27 -13.49 -3.45
CA THR A 78 -3.68 -14.85 -3.11
C THR A 78 -5.20 -14.92 -3.07
N LEU A 79 -5.78 -15.78 -3.91
CA LEU A 79 -7.22 -16.03 -4.01
C LEU A 79 -7.53 -17.51 -3.78
N GLY A 80 -8.82 -17.84 -3.66
CA GLY A 80 -9.31 -19.21 -3.46
C GLY A 80 -9.03 -19.77 -2.07
N VAL A 81 -8.87 -21.10 -2.00
CA VAL A 81 -8.69 -21.85 -0.74
C VAL A 81 -7.50 -21.36 0.10
N PRO A 82 -6.31 -21.04 -0.46
CA PRO A 82 -5.21 -20.51 0.33
C PRO A 82 -5.58 -19.22 1.08
N ARG A 83 -6.33 -18.33 0.45
CA ARG A 83 -6.78 -17.07 1.07
C ARG A 83 -7.84 -17.31 2.13
N LEU A 84 -8.79 -18.20 1.86
CA LEU A 84 -9.79 -18.60 2.85
C LEU A 84 -9.13 -19.14 4.12
N LYS A 85 -8.09 -19.98 3.97
CA LYS A 85 -7.30 -20.49 5.09
C LYS A 85 -6.57 -19.39 5.87
N GLU A 86 -6.01 -18.39 5.20
CA GLU A 86 -5.37 -17.24 5.86
C GLU A 86 -6.35 -16.46 6.73
N ILE A 87 -7.58 -16.24 6.25
CA ILE A 87 -8.63 -15.50 6.96
C ILE A 87 -9.12 -16.31 8.18
N ILE A 88 -9.45 -17.58 7.99
CA ILE A 88 -9.98 -18.47 9.05
C ILE A 88 -8.96 -18.66 10.17
N ASN A 89 -7.67 -18.83 9.81
CA ASN A 89 -6.60 -19.04 10.79
C ASN A 89 -6.03 -17.75 11.38
N VAL A 90 -6.45 -16.58 10.90
CA VAL A 90 -5.91 -15.29 11.37
C VAL A 90 -4.38 -15.26 11.25
N SER A 91 -3.89 -15.51 10.03
CA SER A 91 -2.45 -15.54 9.78
C SER A 91 -1.83 -14.15 9.99
N LYS A 92 -0.87 -14.04 10.93
CA LYS A 92 -0.11 -12.78 11.15
C LYS A 92 0.76 -12.37 9.96
N LYS A 93 1.28 -13.34 9.21
CA LYS A 93 2.09 -13.09 8.01
C LYS A 93 1.32 -13.56 6.79
N LEU A 94 0.76 -12.61 6.05
CA LEU A 94 0.10 -12.88 4.78
C LEU A 94 1.13 -13.14 3.68
N LYS A 95 0.78 -13.98 2.70
CA LYS A 95 1.64 -14.20 1.53
C LYS A 95 1.69 -13.00 0.59
N THR A 96 0.56 -12.30 0.44
CA THR A 96 0.42 -11.15 -0.46
C THR A 96 -0.28 -9.98 0.26
N PRO A 97 0.41 -9.30 1.19
CA PRO A 97 -0.13 -8.13 1.88
C PRO A 97 -0.39 -6.98 0.90
N SER A 98 -1.52 -6.30 1.06
CA SER A 98 -2.02 -5.34 0.08
C SER A 98 -2.94 -4.29 0.70
N LEU A 99 -2.69 -3.02 0.40
CA LEU A 99 -3.63 -1.92 0.61
C LEU A 99 -4.28 -1.50 -0.72
N THR A 100 -5.56 -1.17 -0.66
CA THR A 100 -6.26 -0.40 -1.70
C THR A 100 -6.44 1.03 -1.19
N VAL A 101 -5.69 1.96 -1.77
CA VAL A 101 -5.60 3.35 -1.36
C VAL A 101 -6.41 4.21 -2.31
N PHE A 102 -7.40 4.92 -1.76
CA PHE A 102 -8.21 5.87 -2.52
C PHE A 102 -7.65 7.28 -2.35
N LEU A 103 -7.73 8.08 -3.42
CA LEU A 103 -7.25 9.46 -3.42
C LEU A 103 -8.42 10.44 -3.22
N GLN A 104 -8.11 11.65 -2.75
CA GLN A 104 -9.07 12.75 -2.60
C GLN A 104 -8.66 13.99 -3.41
N GLY A 105 -9.64 14.83 -3.74
CA GLY A 105 -9.43 16.10 -4.42
C GLY A 105 -8.91 15.95 -5.86
N ALA A 106 -7.91 16.75 -6.22
CA ALA A 106 -7.35 16.78 -7.56
C ALA A 106 -6.59 15.48 -7.92
N ALA A 107 -5.92 14.86 -6.94
CA ALA A 107 -5.15 13.63 -7.14
C ALA A 107 -6.01 12.45 -7.60
N ALA A 108 -7.30 12.44 -7.26
CA ALA A 108 -8.22 11.40 -7.72
C ALA A 108 -8.56 11.48 -9.22
N LYS A 109 -8.43 12.66 -9.84
CA LYS A 109 -8.80 12.91 -11.24
C LYS A 109 -7.59 13.04 -12.15
N ASP A 110 -6.49 13.58 -11.61
CA ASP A 110 -5.27 13.91 -12.33
C ASP A 110 -4.20 12.84 -12.12
N ALA A 111 -3.66 12.32 -13.23
CA ALA A 111 -2.67 11.25 -13.21
C ALA A 111 -1.31 11.72 -12.67
N GLU A 112 -0.92 12.98 -12.91
CA GLU A 112 0.38 13.48 -12.46
C GLU A 112 0.42 13.64 -10.94
N LYS A 113 -0.64 14.20 -10.37
CA LYS A 113 -0.80 14.33 -8.91
C LYS A 113 -0.96 12.97 -8.22
N ALA A 114 -1.58 11.99 -8.89
CA ALA A 114 -1.62 10.63 -8.40
C ALA A 114 -0.21 9.99 -8.38
N LYS A 115 0.61 10.26 -9.41
CA LYS A 115 2.01 9.81 -9.46
C LYS A 115 2.83 10.43 -8.32
N ASP A 116 2.59 11.69 -7.95
CA ASP A 116 3.26 12.31 -6.80
C ASP A 116 2.99 11.58 -5.48
N VAL A 117 1.74 11.17 -5.26
CA VAL A 117 1.37 10.38 -4.07
C VAL A 117 1.99 8.98 -4.15
N LEU A 118 2.02 8.37 -5.34
CA LEU A 118 2.67 7.07 -5.56
C LEU A 118 4.14 7.11 -5.16
N CYS A 119 4.91 8.09 -5.63
CA CYS A 119 6.33 8.24 -5.31
C CYS A 119 6.57 8.41 -3.80
N LYS A 120 5.65 9.08 -3.08
CA LYS A 120 5.71 9.24 -1.62
C LYS A 120 5.42 7.98 -0.83
N LEU A 121 4.63 7.06 -1.37
CA LEU A 121 4.31 5.81 -0.69
C LEU A 121 5.32 4.70 -0.98
N GLU A 122 5.81 4.64 -2.22
CA GLU A 122 6.65 3.55 -2.68
C GLU A 122 8.06 3.60 -2.09
N HIS A 123 8.46 2.53 -1.40
CA HIS A 123 9.79 2.45 -0.82
C HIS A 123 10.89 2.45 -1.88
N THR A 124 11.74 3.47 -1.82
CA THR A 124 12.86 3.66 -2.74
C THR A 124 14.14 3.79 -1.93
N THR A 125 15.00 2.78 -2.06
CA THR A 125 16.35 2.77 -1.49
C THR A 125 17.36 3.31 -2.50
N LEU A 126 18.53 3.74 -2.01
CA LEU A 126 19.62 4.20 -2.88
C LEU A 126 20.02 3.13 -3.91
N ARG A 127 20.07 1.85 -3.51
CA ARG A 127 20.32 0.72 -4.43
C ARG A 127 19.39 0.67 -5.64
N ARG A 128 18.14 1.13 -5.51
CA ARG A 128 17.21 1.13 -6.64
C ARG A 128 17.51 2.23 -7.65
N VAL A 129 18.14 3.33 -7.26
CA VAL A 129 18.45 4.46 -8.16
C VAL A 129 19.89 4.43 -8.67
N THR A 130 20.80 3.76 -7.96
CA THR A 130 22.20 3.63 -8.35
C THR A 130 22.41 2.69 -9.55
N THR A 131 23.20 3.14 -10.51
CA THR A 131 23.68 2.35 -11.66
C THR A 131 24.98 1.63 -11.30
N ASN A 132 25.95 2.37 -10.76
CA ASN A 132 27.29 1.87 -10.47
C ASN A 132 27.86 2.54 -9.22
N THR A 133 28.68 1.78 -8.48
CA THR A 133 29.45 2.26 -7.34
C THR A 133 30.90 1.84 -7.53
N ALA A 134 31.82 2.77 -7.30
CA ALA A 134 33.25 2.49 -7.43
C ALA A 134 34.04 3.27 -6.38
N ILE A 135 35.04 2.61 -5.81
CA ILE A 135 35.99 3.21 -4.88
C ILE A 135 37.25 3.55 -5.66
N TYR A 136 37.64 4.82 -5.62
CA TYR A 136 38.84 5.34 -6.25
C TYR A 136 39.83 5.81 -5.18
N TYR A 137 41.11 5.69 -5.49
CA TYR A 137 42.16 6.35 -4.72
C TYR A 137 42.49 7.68 -5.40
N ASP A 138 42.09 8.78 -4.76
CA ASP A 138 42.18 10.15 -5.28
C ASP A 138 42.90 11.06 -4.27
N PRO A 139 44.24 11.11 -4.32
CA PRO A 139 45.07 11.69 -3.25
C PRO A 139 44.94 13.21 -3.12
N ASP A 140 44.58 13.91 -4.20
CA ASP A 140 44.25 15.33 -4.15
C ASP A 140 42.72 15.48 -4.26
N ALA A 141 42.16 16.35 -3.42
CA ALA A 141 40.73 16.65 -3.46
C ALA A 141 40.38 17.63 -4.58
N LYS A 142 41.32 18.50 -4.98
CA LYS A 142 41.11 19.53 -5.99
C LYS A 142 41.34 19.00 -7.41
N ASN A 143 42.48 18.35 -7.62
CA ASN A 143 42.84 17.80 -8.92
C ASN A 143 42.56 16.30 -8.93
N THR A 144 41.40 15.92 -9.46
CA THR A 144 40.97 14.53 -9.46
C THR A 144 41.63 13.72 -10.56
N CYS A 145 41.82 12.42 -10.33
CA CYS A 145 42.29 11.47 -11.34
C CYS A 145 41.23 11.06 -12.38
N ILE A 146 39.98 11.51 -12.22
CA ILE A 146 38.85 11.17 -13.10
C ILE A 146 38.59 12.32 -14.07
N GLU A 147 38.99 12.15 -15.34
CA GLU A 147 38.86 13.17 -16.39
C GLU A 147 37.42 13.70 -16.56
N GLU A 148 36.42 12.83 -16.40
CA GLU A 148 35.00 13.21 -16.53
C GLU A 148 34.51 14.13 -15.40
N ASP A 149 35.17 14.07 -14.23
CA ASP A 149 34.72 14.79 -13.04
C ASP A 149 35.52 16.08 -12.77
N GLU A 150 36.62 16.32 -13.52
CA GLU A 150 37.60 17.37 -13.24
C GLU A 150 37.01 18.78 -13.28
N GLU A 151 36.25 19.10 -14.32
CA GLU A 151 35.72 20.44 -14.54
C GLU A 151 34.81 20.90 -13.38
N TRP A 152 33.87 20.04 -12.95
CA TRP A 152 32.89 20.41 -11.93
C TRP A 152 33.44 20.32 -10.51
N VAL A 153 34.39 19.41 -10.25
CA VAL A 153 35.07 19.32 -8.95
C VAL A 153 35.93 20.54 -8.71
N SER A 154 36.66 21.00 -9.73
CA SER A 154 37.48 22.22 -9.64
C SER A 154 36.62 23.43 -9.26
N ILE A 155 35.51 23.65 -9.98
CA ILE A 155 34.56 24.75 -9.72
C ILE A 155 34.01 24.71 -8.28
N PHE A 156 33.71 23.52 -7.76
CA PHE A 156 33.19 23.38 -6.40
C PHE A 156 34.19 23.84 -5.33
N TYR A 157 35.47 23.48 -5.47
CA TYR A 157 36.53 23.82 -4.53
C TYR A 157 37.18 25.19 -4.74
N GLU A 158 36.77 25.93 -5.78
CA GLU A 158 37.09 27.36 -5.91
C GLU A 158 36.34 28.21 -4.86
N MET A 159 35.25 27.69 -4.27
CA MET A 159 34.59 28.33 -3.15
C MET A 159 35.35 28.04 -1.82
N PRO A 160 35.66 29.07 -1.02
CA PRO A 160 36.57 28.96 0.14
C PRO A 160 35.96 28.30 1.40
N ASP A 161 34.82 27.61 1.27
CA ASP A 161 34.00 27.22 2.42
C ASP A 161 34.45 25.91 3.09
N PHE A 162 35.36 25.14 2.47
CA PHE A 162 35.81 23.85 2.99
C PHE A 162 37.32 23.64 2.81
N ASP A 163 38.00 23.19 3.86
CA ASP A 163 39.43 22.85 3.82
C ASP A 163 39.61 21.41 3.31
N PRO A 164 40.09 21.20 2.07
CA PRO A 164 40.16 19.87 1.47
C PRO A 164 41.22 18.97 2.10
N SER A 165 42.13 19.53 2.91
CA SER A 165 43.20 18.79 3.59
C SER A 165 42.70 17.82 4.67
N ARG A 166 41.43 17.95 5.07
CA ARG A 166 40.79 17.14 6.13
C ARG A 166 40.10 15.87 5.60
N CYS A 167 40.05 15.70 4.28
CA CYS A 167 39.37 14.58 3.62
C CYS A 167 40.29 13.36 3.47
N SER A 168 39.70 12.16 3.52
CA SER A 168 40.39 10.93 3.14
C SER A 168 40.84 10.95 1.66
N PRO A 169 41.99 10.33 1.34
CA PRO A 169 42.43 10.09 -0.05
C PRO A 169 41.51 9.11 -0.80
N TRP A 170 40.78 8.27 -0.09
CA TRP A 170 39.82 7.35 -0.68
C TRP A 170 38.50 8.06 -0.98
N LEU A 171 37.98 7.84 -2.20
CA LEU A 171 36.78 8.44 -2.74
C LEU A 171 35.76 7.35 -3.11
N LEU A 172 34.55 7.45 -2.57
CA LEU A 172 33.42 6.64 -3.04
C LEU A 172 32.63 7.43 -4.10
N ARG A 173 32.62 6.93 -5.34
CA ARG A 173 31.86 7.49 -6.46
C ARG A 173 30.61 6.65 -6.70
N ILE A 174 29.45 7.29 -6.65
CA ILE A 174 28.14 6.66 -6.89
C ILE A 174 27.50 7.32 -8.12
N GLU A 175 27.21 6.53 -9.15
CA GLU A 175 26.54 6.98 -10.36
C GLU A 175 25.07 6.59 -10.33
N LEU A 176 24.17 7.55 -10.56
CA LEU A 176 22.72 7.37 -10.52
C LEU A 176 22.10 7.28 -11.92
N ASP A 177 21.02 6.50 -12.04
CA ASP A 177 20.24 6.37 -13.27
C ASP A 177 19.25 7.54 -13.41
N ARG A 178 19.49 8.41 -14.40
CA ARG A 178 18.61 9.54 -14.73
C ARG A 178 17.16 9.14 -14.98
N LYS A 179 16.92 7.97 -15.60
CA LYS A 179 15.55 7.50 -15.88
C LYS A 179 14.80 7.21 -14.58
N ARG A 180 15.46 6.53 -13.63
CA ARG A 180 14.87 6.19 -12.33
C ARG A 180 14.66 7.42 -11.45
N MET A 181 15.59 8.37 -11.49
CA MET A 181 15.45 9.67 -10.81
C MET A 181 14.21 10.42 -11.30
N THR A 182 14.03 10.51 -12.62
CA THR A 182 12.89 11.19 -13.24
C THR A 182 11.57 10.49 -12.93
N ASP A 183 11.54 9.16 -12.98
CA ASP A 183 10.34 8.38 -12.69
C ASP A 183 9.89 8.49 -11.24
N LYS A 184 10.85 8.58 -10.32
CA LYS A 184 10.61 8.72 -8.88
C LYS A 184 10.42 10.18 -8.44
N LYS A 185 10.66 11.15 -9.33
CA LYS A 185 10.64 12.60 -9.03
C LYS A 185 11.56 12.97 -7.86
N LEU A 186 12.78 12.43 -7.86
CA LEU A 186 13.82 12.75 -6.89
C LEU A 186 14.76 13.81 -7.46
N SER A 187 15.22 14.75 -6.63
CA SER A 187 16.31 15.68 -6.97
C SER A 187 17.61 15.27 -6.29
N MET A 188 18.75 15.71 -6.82
CA MET A 188 20.05 15.46 -6.21
C MET A 188 20.16 16.10 -4.81
N GLU A 189 19.60 17.29 -4.62
CA GLU A 189 19.53 17.97 -3.32
C GLU A 189 18.82 17.11 -2.25
N GLN A 190 17.66 16.53 -2.57
CA GLN A 190 16.93 15.67 -1.62
C GLN A 190 17.71 14.43 -1.21
N ILE A 191 18.49 13.86 -2.14
CA ILE A 191 19.34 12.70 -1.83
C ILE A 191 20.52 13.14 -0.96
N ALA A 192 21.15 14.28 -1.26
CA ALA A 192 22.23 14.83 -0.45
C ALA A 192 21.78 15.07 1.00
N ASP A 193 20.62 15.70 1.19
CA ASP A 193 20.03 15.94 2.51
C ASP A 193 19.80 14.62 3.26
N LYS A 194 19.32 13.57 2.57
CA LYS A 194 19.10 12.26 3.18
C LYS A 194 20.40 11.57 3.58
N ILE A 195 21.44 11.69 2.77
CA ILE A 195 22.77 11.16 3.10
C ILE A 195 23.33 11.88 4.32
N HIS A 196 23.21 13.20 4.37
CA HIS A 196 23.69 14.01 5.49
C HIS A 196 22.90 13.74 6.78
N GLU A 197 21.58 13.57 6.71
CA GLU A 197 20.75 13.12 7.85
C GLU A 197 21.16 11.73 8.36
N GLY A 198 21.54 10.82 7.45
CA GLY A 198 21.89 9.44 7.79
C GLY A 198 23.28 9.29 8.40
N PHE A 199 24.27 10.03 7.88
CA PHE A 199 25.70 9.85 8.20
C PHE A 199 26.35 11.06 8.88
N ARG A 200 25.56 12.09 9.26
CA ARG A 200 26.02 13.31 9.95
C ARG A 200 27.22 13.98 9.24
N ASP A 201 28.05 14.69 10.00
CA ASP A 201 29.22 15.46 9.53
C ASP A 201 30.46 14.59 9.24
N ASP A 202 30.35 13.27 9.32
CA ASP A 202 31.49 12.35 9.11
C ASP A 202 31.78 12.17 7.61
N LEU A 203 30.82 12.47 6.74
CA LEU A 203 30.95 12.38 5.29
C LEU A 203 30.85 13.75 4.63
N ASN A 204 31.88 14.10 3.87
CA ASN A 204 31.81 15.19 2.91
C ASN A 204 31.18 14.67 1.60
N VAL A 205 30.08 15.27 1.18
CA VAL A 205 29.29 14.85 0.02
C VAL A 205 29.28 15.96 -1.01
N ILE A 206 29.73 15.63 -2.22
CA ILE A 206 29.69 16.53 -3.38
C ILE A 206 28.91 15.83 -4.49
N TYR A 207 28.13 16.58 -5.23
CA TYR A 207 27.29 16.04 -6.29
C TYR A 207 27.21 16.97 -7.49
N THR A 208 26.88 16.40 -8.64
CA THR A 208 26.63 17.13 -9.88
C THR A 208 25.23 17.75 -9.91
N ASP A 209 25.04 18.83 -10.65
CA ASP A 209 23.71 19.40 -10.90
C ASP A 209 22.79 18.41 -11.67
N ASP A 210 21.47 18.57 -11.52
CA ASP A 210 20.43 17.74 -12.16
C ASP A 210 20.54 17.76 -13.70
N ASN A 211 21.15 18.80 -14.26
CA ASN A 211 21.36 18.98 -15.71
C ASN A 211 22.58 18.25 -16.28
N ALA A 212 23.51 17.79 -15.42
CA ALA A 212 24.76 17.15 -15.85
C ALA A 212 24.51 15.81 -16.55
N GLU A 213 25.30 15.48 -17.59
CA GLU A 213 25.10 14.27 -18.41
C GLU A 213 25.05 12.99 -17.56
N LYS A 214 25.96 12.87 -16.59
CA LYS A 214 25.98 11.83 -15.57
C LYS A 214 25.65 12.43 -14.21
N LEU A 215 24.74 11.78 -13.49
CA LEU A 215 24.39 12.13 -12.13
C LEU A 215 25.32 11.39 -11.17
N VAL A 216 26.24 12.12 -10.55
CA VAL A 216 27.31 11.52 -9.75
C VAL A 216 27.33 12.12 -8.35
N PHE A 217 27.47 11.24 -7.35
CA PHE A 217 27.80 11.59 -5.98
C PHE A 217 29.23 11.16 -5.67
N ARG A 218 29.97 12.04 -5.00
CA ARG A 218 31.31 11.84 -4.48
C ARG A 218 31.26 11.95 -2.97
N LEU A 219 31.64 10.88 -2.27
CA LEU A 219 31.71 10.86 -0.82
C LEU A 219 33.15 10.67 -0.36
N ARG A 220 33.60 11.53 0.56
CA ARG A 220 34.88 11.40 1.26
C ARG A 220 34.63 11.43 2.76
N ILE A 221 35.48 10.75 3.51
CA ILE A 221 35.41 10.77 4.98
C ILE A 221 36.13 12.02 5.47
N THR A 222 35.51 12.74 6.39
CA THR A 222 36.13 13.90 7.04
C THR A 222 36.75 13.45 8.35
N THR A 223 38.05 13.70 8.55
CA THR A 223 38.68 13.48 9.85
C THR A 223 38.34 14.66 10.77
N GLN A 224 37.64 14.40 11.87
CA GLN A 224 37.42 15.39 12.92
C GLN A 224 38.63 15.42 13.87
N ASP A 225 39.29 16.57 13.97
CA ASP A 225 40.32 16.82 14.98
C ASP A 225 39.66 17.11 16.34
N GLU A 226 39.20 16.07 17.04
CA GLU A 226 38.96 16.18 18.48
C GLU A 226 39.95 15.31 19.28
N LYS A 227 40.99 16.01 19.74
CA LYS A 227 41.76 15.84 21.00
C LYS A 227 42.04 14.41 21.48
N ASN A 228 43.34 14.07 21.46
CA ASN A 228 44.07 13.29 22.46
C ASN A 228 43.18 12.53 23.48
N THR A 229 42.96 11.25 23.22
CA THR A 229 43.04 10.26 24.30
C THR A 229 43.94 9.15 23.82
N GLU A 230 45.11 9.07 24.44
CA GLU A 230 46.02 7.92 24.37
C GLU A 230 45.31 6.74 25.05
N GLU A 231 44.51 5.98 24.28
CA GLU A 231 43.86 4.69 24.60
C GLU A 231 42.78 4.56 23.51
N GLU A 232 42.75 3.61 22.57
CA GLU A 232 43.15 2.21 22.57
C GLU A 232 43.66 1.83 21.17
N GLN A 233 44.68 0.96 21.11
CA GLN A 233 44.94 0.12 19.94
C GLN A 233 43.77 -0.86 19.80
N ILE A 234 42.67 -0.41 19.22
CA ILE A 234 41.64 -1.26 18.63
C ILE A 234 41.65 -0.94 17.15
N ASP A 235 41.98 -1.94 16.34
CA ASP A 235 42.13 -1.93 14.89
C ASP A 235 41.48 -0.72 14.22
N LYS A 236 42.31 0.26 13.80
CA LYS A 236 41.86 1.23 12.79
C LYS A 236 41.47 0.41 11.58
N MET A 237 40.17 0.19 11.40
CA MET A 237 39.63 -0.44 10.19
C MET A 237 40.28 0.25 9.01
N GLU A 238 40.92 -0.52 8.11
CA GLU A 238 41.52 0.07 6.92
C GLU A 238 40.45 0.88 6.18
N ASP A 239 40.77 2.12 5.79
CA ASP A 239 39.81 3.07 5.20
C ASP A 239 39.01 2.46 4.02
N ASP A 240 39.60 1.56 3.23
CA ASP A 240 38.91 0.81 2.16
C ASP A 240 37.83 -0.13 2.72
N THR A 241 38.11 -0.83 3.81
CA THR A 241 37.13 -1.72 4.46
C THR A 241 35.98 -0.91 5.04
N PHE A 242 36.27 0.28 5.58
CA PHE A 242 35.27 1.19 6.10
C PHE A 242 34.38 1.77 5.00
N LEU A 243 34.95 2.19 3.86
CA LEU A 243 34.17 2.65 2.71
C LEU A 243 33.29 1.55 2.11
N ARG A 244 33.77 0.31 2.03
CA ARG A 244 32.95 -0.84 1.61
C ARG A 244 31.79 -1.08 2.57
N ALA A 245 32.00 -0.91 3.87
CA ALA A 245 30.94 -1.04 4.87
C ALA A 245 29.90 0.08 4.74
N ILE A 246 30.34 1.33 4.54
CA ILE A 246 29.46 2.47 4.25
C ILE A 246 28.68 2.24 2.97
N GLU A 247 29.33 1.81 1.89
CA GLU A 247 28.67 1.50 0.62
C GLU A 247 27.54 0.47 0.81
N ALA A 248 27.83 -0.64 1.50
CA ALA A 248 26.85 -1.69 1.75
C ALA A 248 25.65 -1.21 2.59
N SER A 249 25.92 -0.40 3.63
CA SER A 249 24.88 0.16 4.49
C SER A 249 24.07 1.24 3.77
N MET A 250 24.71 2.17 3.06
CA MET A 250 24.04 3.21 2.26
C MET A 250 23.11 2.61 1.21
N LEU A 251 23.55 1.59 0.48
CA LEU A 251 22.73 0.99 -0.56
C LEU A 251 21.50 0.25 0.00
N SER A 252 21.62 -0.34 1.20
CA SER A 252 20.59 -1.22 1.76
C SER A 252 19.66 -0.52 2.73
N ASP A 253 20.20 0.33 3.61
CA ASP A 253 19.49 0.93 4.74
C ASP A 253 19.03 2.36 4.44
N LEU A 254 19.71 3.09 3.55
CA LEU A 254 19.34 4.48 3.25
C LEU A 254 18.03 4.54 2.45
N THR A 255 16.99 4.95 3.14
CA THR A 255 15.65 5.14 2.59
C THR A 255 15.51 6.57 2.06
N LEU A 256 15.41 6.74 0.75
CA LEU A 256 15.26 8.07 0.14
C LEU A 256 13.85 8.61 0.34
N GLN A 257 12.86 7.79 -0.01
CA GLN A 257 11.44 8.12 0.06
C GLN A 257 10.60 6.85 0.24
N GLY A 258 9.39 7.00 0.77
CA GLY A 258 8.44 5.91 0.91
C GLY A 258 8.41 5.26 2.29
N ILE A 259 7.51 4.29 2.43
CA ILE A 259 7.33 3.53 3.65
C ILE A 259 8.00 2.17 3.46
N SER A 260 8.97 1.81 4.31
CA SER A 260 9.77 0.58 4.19
C SER A 260 8.96 -0.70 4.01
N SER A 261 7.80 -0.82 4.67
CA SER A 261 6.90 -1.97 4.53
C SER A 261 6.20 -2.10 3.17
N ILE A 262 6.25 -1.06 2.32
CA ILE A 262 5.58 -1.01 1.02
C ILE A 262 6.62 -1.11 -0.09
N ALA A 263 6.76 -2.30 -0.66
CA ALA A 263 7.80 -2.60 -1.65
C ALA A 263 7.54 -1.94 -3.02
N LYS A 264 6.28 -1.93 -3.46
CA LYS A 264 5.83 -1.40 -4.77
C LYS A 264 4.42 -0.85 -4.66
N VAL A 265 4.09 0.10 -5.55
CA VAL A 265 2.76 0.69 -5.64
C VAL A 265 2.32 0.73 -7.10
N TYR A 266 1.11 0.26 -7.36
CA TYR A 266 0.50 0.19 -8.69
C TYR A 266 -0.61 1.22 -8.81
N MET A 267 -0.58 2.02 -9.88
CA MET A 267 -1.64 2.99 -10.19
C MET A 267 -2.47 2.49 -11.36
N HIS A 268 -3.79 2.44 -11.19
CA HIS A 268 -4.71 2.15 -12.29
C HIS A 268 -6.07 2.80 -12.08
N LYS A 269 -6.90 2.82 -13.13
CA LYS A 269 -8.32 3.19 -13.01
C LYS A 269 -9.14 1.92 -12.78
N PRO A 270 -10.16 1.94 -11.89
CA PRO A 270 -11.00 0.78 -11.63
C PRO A 270 -11.79 0.39 -12.88
N THR A 271 -11.69 -0.88 -13.25
CA THR A 271 -12.47 -1.48 -14.34
C THR A 271 -13.89 -1.84 -13.87
N THR A 272 -14.00 -2.37 -12.64
CA THR A 272 -15.27 -2.75 -12.02
C THR A 272 -16.02 -1.56 -11.44
N ASP A 273 -17.35 -1.62 -11.49
CA ASP A 273 -18.21 -0.56 -10.96
C ASP A 273 -18.14 -0.46 -9.43
N ASP A 274 -17.85 -1.55 -8.73
CA ASP A 274 -17.75 -1.60 -7.26
C ASP A 274 -16.63 -0.71 -6.70
N LYS A 275 -15.56 -0.53 -7.48
CA LYS A 275 -14.42 0.34 -7.11
C LYS A 275 -14.59 1.77 -7.62
N LYS A 276 -15.61 2.07 -8.46
CA LYS A 276 -15.89 3.43 -8.93
C LYS A 276 -16.62 4.22 -7.84
N LYS A 277 -16.37 5.53 -7.81
CA LYS A 277 -17.08 6.41 -6.89
C LYS A 277 -18.47 6.68 -7.44
N ILE A 278 -19.50 6.21 -6.75
CA ILE A 278 -20.89 6.53 -7.05
C ILE A 278 -21.22 7.87 -6.41
N ILE A 279 -21.58 8.86 -7.24
CA ILE A 279 -22.13 10.13 -6.77
C ILE A 279 -23.59 10.26 -7.18
N ILE A 280 -24.37 10.95 -6.36
CA ILE A 280 -25.75 11.32 -6.68
C ILE A 280 -25.70 12.63 -7.45
N SER A 281 -26.25 12.64 -8.67
CA SER A 281 -26.35 13.85 -9.48
C SER A 281 -27.43 14.79 -8.92
N PRO A 282 -27.37 16.10 -9.22
CA PRO A 282 -28.41 17.05 -8.80
C PRO A 282 -29.82 16.64 -9.26
N GLU A 283 -29.93 15.89 -10.36
CA GLU A 283 -31.17 15.35 -10.92
C GLU A 283 -31.64 14.06 -10.23
N GLY A 284 -30.91 13.56 -9.24
CA GLY A 284 -31.22 12.34 -8.48
C GLY A 284 -30.76 11.04 -9.15
N GLY A 285 -29.95 11.10 -10.21
CA GLY A 285 -29.38 9.94 -10.86
C GLY A 285 -28.10 9.45 -10.17
N PHE A 286 -27.75 8.17 -10.33
CA PHE A 286 -26.45 7.65 -9.90
C PHE A 286 -25.44 7.77 -11.04
N LYS A 287 -24.30 8.41 -10.78
CA LYS A 287 -23.19 8.50 -11.73
C LYS A 287 -21.95 7.86 -11.16
N ALA A 288 -21.43 6.85 -11.85
CA ALA A 288 -20.15 6.23 -11.53
C ALA A 288 -19.00 7.05 -12.13
N ILE A 289 -18.10 7.55 -11.27
CA ILE A 289 -16.91 8.29 -11.68
C ILE A 289 -15.69 7.38 -11.50
N PRO A 290 -14.91 7.13 -12.58
CA PRO A 290 -13.62 6.47 -12.45
C PRO A 290 -12.59 7.45 -11.90
N GLU A 291 -12.10 7.18 -10.69
CA GLU A 291 -10.99 7.90 -10.04
C GLU A 291 -9.71 7.05 -10.14
N TRP A 292 -8.54 7.69 -10.11
CA TRP A 292 -7.27 6.98 -9.95
C TRP A 292 -7.20 6.37 -8.55
N LEU A 293 -6.81 5.10 -8.48
CA LEU A 293 -6.58 4.38 -7.24
C LEU A 293 -5.17 3.79 -7.23
N LEU A 294 -4.62 3.62 -6.03
CA LEU A 294 -3.31 3.02 -5.81
C LEU A 294 -3.48 1.69 -5.09
N GLU A 295 -2.73 0.67 -5.51
CA GLU A 295 -2.66 -0.63 -4.84
C GLU A 295 -1.23 -0.93 -4.44
N THR A 296 -1.00 -1.28 -3.18
CA THR A 296 0.35 -1.46 -2.63
C THR A 296 0.72 -2.94 -2.52
N ASP A 297 1.99 -3.26 -2.68
CA ASP A 297 2.57 -4.53 -2.26
C ASP A 297 3.24 -4.33 -0.89
N GLY A 298 2.57 -4.81 0.15
CA GLY A 298 2.88 -4.48 1.54
C GLY A 298 1.79 -3.67 2.24
N THR A 299 1.85 -3.67 3.57
CA THR A 299 0.87 -3.06 4.48
C THR A 299 1.54 -2.11 5.47
N ALA A 300 0.91 -0.95 5.66
CA ALA A 300 1.28 0.10 6.61
C ALA A 300 0.11 1.09 6.76
N LEU A 301 -1.07 0.58 7.06
CA LEU A 301 -2.35 1.29 7.06
C LEU A 301 -2.30 2.58 7.89
N LEU A 302 -1.73 2.56 9.10
CA LEU A 302 -1.66 3.75 9.96
C LEU A 302 -0.89 4.91 9.31
N ARG A 303 0.28 4.61 8.71
CA ARG A 303 1.10 5.61 8.03
C ARG A 303 0.43 6.12 6.75
N VAL A 304 -0.15 5.20 5.97
CA VAL A 304 -0.85 5.54 4.72
C VAL A 304 -2.09 6.40 4.99
N LEU A 305 -2.85 6.16 6.06
CA LEU A 305 -4.00 6.99 6.40
C LEU A 305 -3.63 8.40 6.88
N SER A 306 -2.40 8.58 7.39
CA SER A 306 -1.89 9.86 7.88
C SER A 306 -1.38 10.77 6.76
N GLU A 307 -1.21 10.23 5.55
CA GLU A 307 -0.66 10.96 4.41
C GLU A 307 -1.67 11.90 3.74
N ARG A 308 -1.14 12.99 3.17
CA ARG A 308 -1.98 14.00 2.51
C ARG A 308 -2.50 13.47 1.17
N HIS A 309 -3.67 13.97 0.76
CA HIS A 309 -4.35 13.57 -0.50
C HIS A 309 -4.86 12.13 -0.58
N ILE A 310 -4.70 11.34 0.48
CA ILE A 310 -5.33 10.02 0.64
C ILE A 310 -6.69 10.19 1.30
N ASP A 311 -7.66 9.38 0.88
CA ASP A 311 -9.02 9.31 1.45
C ASP A 311 -9.05 8.29 2.59
N PRO A 312 -9.08 8.73 3.86
CA PRO A 312 -9.03 7.81 5.00
C PRO A 312 -10.33 7.04 5.20
N LYS A 313 -11.43 7.42 4.54
CA LYS A 313 -12.74 6.78 4.73
C LYS A 313 -12.93 5.55 3.86
N ARG A 314 -12.30 5.52 2.69
CA ARG A 314 -12.45 4.43 1.71
C ARG A 314 -11.26 3.47 1.66
N THR A 315 -10.08 3.94 2.07
CA THR A 315 -8.85 3.14 2.05
C THR A 315 -8.97 1.91 2.95
N SER A 316 -8.60 0.73 2.44
CA SER A 316 -8.73 -0.55 3.14
C SER A 316 -7.52 -1.46 2.94
N SER A 317 -7.24 -2.29 3.94
CA SER A 317 -6.21 -3.32 3.93
C SER A 317 -6.81 -4.71 3.76
N ASN A 318 -6.03 -5.65 3.22
CA ASN A 318 -6.36 -7.06 3.28
C ASN A 318 -5.79 -7.76 4.54
N ASP A 319 -5.02 -7.04 5.36
CA ASP A 319 -4.49 -7.53 6.63
C ASP A 319 -5.48 -7.25 7.78
N ILE A 320 -6.08 -8.33 8.27
CA ILE A 320 -7.09 -8.29 9.34
C ILE A 320 -6.43 -7.95 10.69
N CYS A 321 -5.18 -8.38 10.92
CA CYS A 321 -4.47 -8.10 12.16
C CYS A 321 -4.15 -6.60 12.25
N GLU A 322 -3.67 -6.02 11.15
CA GLU A 322 -3.42 -4.59 11.06
C GLU A 322 -4.70 -3.75 11.25
N ILE A 323 -5.83 -4.19 10.66
CA ILE A 323 -7.12 -3.51 10.84
C ILE A 323 -7.57 -3.55 12.30
N PHE A 324 -7.34 -4.66 13.01
CA PHE A 324 -7.63 -4.77 14.43
C PHE A 324 -6.85 -3.74 15.25
N GLU A 325 -5.56 -3.59 14.97
CA GLU A 325 -4.66 -2.66 15.68
C GLU A 325 -4.98 -1.18 15.39
N VAL A 326 -5.34 -0.85 14.14
CA VAL A 326 -5.54 0.55 13.71
C VAL A 326 -6.99 1.03 13.86
N LEU A 327 -7.97 0.19 13.51
CA LEU A 327 -9.39 0.59 13.42
C LEU A 327 -10.30 -0.12 14.45
N GLY A 328 -9.86 -1.22 15.04
CA GLY A 328 -10.59 -1.95 16.07
C GLY A 328 -11.52 -3.08 15.58
N ILE A 329 -12.20 -3.73 16.52
CA ILE A 329 -12.90 -5.00 16.31
C ILE A 329 -14.13 -4.91 15.37
N GLU A 330 -14.84 -3.79 15.36
CA GLU A 330 -16.00 -3.61 14.46
C GLU A 330 -15.56 -3.44 13.00
N ALA A 331 -14.43 -2.77 12.77
CA ALA A 331 -13.84 -2.66 11.45
C ALA A 331 -13.37 -4.03 10.94
N VAL A 332 -12.77 -4.84 11.82
CA VAL A 332 -12.39 -6.23 11.55
C VAL A 332 -13.58 -7.07 11.13
N ARG A 333 -14.69 -7.02 11.87
CA ARG A 333 -15.92 -7.76 11.52
C ARG A 333 -16.35 -7.49 10.09
N LYS A 334 -16.35 -6.21 9.68
CA LYS A 334 -16.73 -5.83 8.32
C LYS A 334 -15.66 -6.19 7.29
N ALA A 335 -14.38 -6.10 7.64
CA ALA A 335 -13.27 -6.44 6.78
C ALA A 335 -13.26 -7.95 6.45
N ILE A 336 -13.42 -8.82 7.45
CA ILE A 336 -13.55 -10.27 7.26
C ILE A 336 -14.73 -10.57 6.33
N GLN A 337 -15.88 -9.94 6.57
CA GLN A 337 -17.07 -10.15 5.74
C GLN A 337 -16.82 -9.80 4.27
N ARG A 338 -16.14 -8.67 3.99
CA ARG A 338 -15.80 -8.24 2.63
C ARG A 338 -14.77 -9.18 1.99
N GLU A 339 -13.72 -9.53 2.70
CA GLU A 339 -12.66 -10.43 2.21
C GLU A 339 -13.22 -11.82 1.89
N MET A 340 -14.02 -12.40 2.79
CA MET A 340 -14.66 -13.69 2.55
C MET A 340 -15.63 -13.65 1.37
N HIS A 341 -16.45 -12.60 1.27
CA HIS A 341 -17.33 -12.41 0.13
C HIS A 341 -16.53 -12.35 -1.18
N ASN A 342 -15.44 -11.57 -1.22
CA ASN A 342 -14.60 -11.44 -2.40
C ASN A 342 -14.00 -12.79 -2.84
N VAL A 343 -13.54 -13.61 -1.90
CA VAL A 343 -12.99 -14.95 -2.18
C VAL A 343 -14.05 -15.88 -2.77
N ILE A 344 -15.29 -15.83 -2.25
CA ILE A 344 -16.40 -16.67 -2.70
C ILE A 344 -16.96 -16.20 -4.04
N SER A 345 -17.23 -14.90 -4.19
CA SER A 345 -17.82 -14.34 -5.39
C SER A 345 -16.91 -14.44 -6.61
N PHE A 346 -15.59 -14.51 -6.38
CA PHE A 346 -14.60 -14.64 -7.44
C PHE A 346 -14.77 -15.95 -8.24
N ASP A 347 -15.19 -17.02 -7.57
CA ASP A 347 -15.43 -18.33 -8.20
C ASP A 347 -16.83 -18.41 -8.86
N GLY A 348 -17.61 -17.32 -8.82
CA GLY A 348 -19.01 -17.31 -9.27
C GLY A 348 -19.98 -17.99 -8.30
N SER A 349 -19.45 -18.59 -7.23
CA SER A 349 -20.22 -19.16 -6.13
C SER A 349 -20.94 -18.08 -5.34
N TYR A 350 -22.14 -18.41 -4.85
CA TYR A 350 -22.94 -17.53 -4.00
C TYR A 350 -23.12 -18.15 -2.63
N VAL A 351 -22.85 -17.37 -1.59
CA VAL A 351 -23.17 -17.71 -0.21
C VAL A 351 -24.05 -16.62 0.38
N ASN A 352 -25.12 -17.05 1.07
CA ASN A 352 -26.03 -16.12 1.70
C ASN A 352 -25.32 -15.28 2.78
N TYR A 353 -25.59 -13.97 2.79
CA TYR A 353 -25.10 -13.02 3.79
C TYR A 353 -25.23 -13.52 5.22
N ARG A 354 -26.33 -14.22 5.55
CA ARG A 354 -26.59 -14.72 6.92
C ARG A 354 -25.47 -15.63 7.45
N HIS A 355 -24.96 -16.54 6.63
CA HIS A 355 -23.92 -17.48 7.04
C HIS A 355 -22.56 -16.77 7.20
N LEU A 356 -22.25 -15.85 6.27
CA LEU A 356 -21.04 -15.01 6.35
C LEU A 356 -21.06 -14.11 7.59
N ALA A 357 -22.19 -13.45 7.86
CA ALA A 357 -22.35 -12.59 9.02
C ALA A 357 -22.21 -13.38 10.33
N LEU A 358 -22.85 -14.56 10.42
CA LEU A 358 -22.74 -15.41 11.60
C LEU A 358 -21.29 -15.81 11.89
N LEU A 359 -20.53 -16.18 10.86
CA LEU A 359 -19.11 -16.51 11.02
C LEU A 359 -18.30 -15.31 11.53
N CYS A 360 -18.47 -14.14 10.90
CA CYS A 360 -17.77 -12.92 11.31
C CYS A 360 -18.09 -12.56 12.76
N ASP A 361 -19.35 -12.72 13.18
CA ASP A 361 -19.79 -12.46 14.55
C ASP A 361 -19.13 -13.44 15.52
N VAL A 362 -19.10 -14.74 15.21
CA VAL A 362 -18.41 -15.74 16.05
C VAL A 362 -16.92 -15.45 16.20
N MET A 363 -16.25 -15.01 15.13
CA MET A 363 -14.82 -14.66 15.17
C MET A 363 -14.52 -13.39 15.99
N THR A 364 -15.51 -12.52 16.17
CA THR A 364 -15.32 -11.19 16.79
C THR A 364 -16.07 -10.97 18.11
N ALA A 365 -16.96 -11.88 18.51
CA ALA A 365 -17.86 -11.72 19.65
C ALA A 365 -17.18 -11.47 21.01
N LYS A 366 -15.95 -11.96 21.21
CA LYS A 366 -15.23 -11.81 22.49
C LYS A 366 -14.44 -10.51 22.62
N GLY A 367 -14.48 -9.63 21.62
CA GLY A 367 -13.71 -8.38 21.61
C GLY A 367 -12.24 -8.55 21.21
N HIS A 368 -11.79 -9.77 20.91
CA HIS A 368 -10.49 -10.07 20.33
C HIS A 368 -10.67 -11.04 19.15
N LEU A 369 -9.73 -11.03 18.22
CA LEU A 369 -9.80 -11.84 17.01
C LEU A 369 -9.58 -13.32 17.34
N MET A 370 -10.61 -14.15 17.13
CA MET A 370 -10.52 -15.60 17.34
C MET A 370 -10.27 -16.33 16.02
N ALA A 371 -9.16 -17.06 15.95
CA ALA A 371 -8.91 -18.01 14.89
C ALA A 371 -9.83 -19.24 15.04
N ILE A 372 -10.34 -19.76 13.93
CA ILE A 372 -11.14 -20.99 13.89
C ILE A 372 -10.20 -22.12 13.50
N THR A 373 -9.35 -22.49 14.44
CA THR A 373 -8.42 -23.60 14.33
C THR A 373 -8.85 -24.75 15.24
N ARG A 374 -8.19 -25.90 15.06
CA ARG A 374 -8.34 -27.05 15.96
C ARG A 374 -7.93 -26.71 17.39
#